data_AF-A0A961NX37-F1
#
_entry.id   AF-A0A961NX37-F1
#
_cell.length_a   1.000
_cell.length_b   1.000
_cell.length_c   1.000
_cell.angle_alpha   90.00
_cell.angle_beta   90.00
_cell.angle_gamma   90.00
#
_symmetry.space_group_name_H-M   'P 1'
#
loop_
_entity.id
_entity.type
_entity.pdbx_description
1 polymer ?
#
loop_
_entity_poly.entity_id
_entity_poly.type
_entity_poly.pdbx_seq_one_letter_code
_entity_poly.pdbx_strand_id
1 'polypeptide(L)'
;QEVWKAARIDGIPTWKTYLFIVIPMMRPVFITTLVIVVTGIVRLYDLIVAQTGGGPGIATEVPAKYVYDMMFQAANLGQGFAASTMMLLTVAIFVVPWAFMEFGGKKRG
;
A
#
# COMPACT_ATOMS: atom_id res chain seq x y z
N GLN A 1 28.82 5.27 -15.71
CA GLN A 1 29.64 6.40 -16.20
C GLN A 1 29.33 6.74 -17.67
N GLU A 2 29.03 5.74 -18.50
CA GLU A 2 28.52 5.91 -19.88
C GLU A 2 27.31 6.84 -20.00
N VAL A 3 26.31 6.71 -19.12
CA VAL A 3 25.09 7.55 -19.13
C VAL A 3 25.40 9.04 -18.96
N TRP A 4 26.40 9.38 -18.14
CA TRP A 4 26.81 10.77 -17.90
C TRP A 4 27.64 11.33 -19.05
N LYS A 5 28.48 10.49 -19.69
CA LYS A 5 29.22 10.87 -20.90
C LYS A 5 28.28 11.08 -22.07
N ALA A 6 27.31 10.19 -22.28
CA ALA A 6 26.29 10.29 -23.32
C ALA A 6 25.40 11.52 -23.12
N ALA A 7 24.90 11.78 -21.90
CA ALA A 7 24.08 12.96 -21.62
C ALA A 7 24.82 14.30 -21.86
N ARG A 8 26.15 14.30 -21.71
CA ARG A 8 27.00 15.49 -21.97
C ARG A 8 27.34 15.65 -23.45
N ILE A 9 27.38 14.54 -24.21
CA ILE A 9 27.51 14.55 -25.68
C ILE A 9 26.21 15.04 -26.33
N ASP A 10 25.05 14.65 -25.81
CA ASP A 10 23.72 15.02 -26.32
C ASP A 10 23.22 16.41 -25.86
N GLY A 11 24.01 17.15 -25.07
CA GLY A 11 23.67 18.51 -24.63
C GLY A 11 22.40 18.62 -23.76
N ILE A 12 21.97 17.53 -23.13
CA ILE A 12 20.72 17.47 -22.36
C ILE A 12 20.91 18.17 -21.00
N PRO A 13 20.02 19.09 -20.58
CA PRO A 13 20.10 19.75 -19.29
C PRO A 13 19.95 18.73 -18.15
N THR A 14 20.73 18.90 -17.08
CA THR A 14 20.92 17.94 -15.98
C THR A 14 19.62 17.47 -15.35
N TRP A 15 18.63 18.34 -15.21
CA TRP A 15 17.32 17.99 -14.64
C TRP A 15 16.54 16.99 -15.51
N LYS A 16 16.63 17.09 -16.84
CA LYS A 16 16.02 16.11 -17.76
C LYS A 16 16.75 14.77 -17.69
N THR A 17 18.07 14.76 -17.51
CA THR A 17 18.85 13.53 -17.32
C THR A 17 18.37 12.76 -16.09
N TYR A 18 18.13 13.44 -14.97
CA TYR A 18 17.61 12.79 -13.77
C TYR A 18 16.21 12.22 -13.97
N LEU A 19 15.28 13.00 -14.53
CA LEU A 19 13.88 12.59 -14.68
C LEU A 19 13.66 11.52 -15.77
N PHE A 20 14.32 11.65 -16.92
CA PHE A 20 14.02 10.83 -18.09
C PHE A 20 15.02 9.70 -18.32
N ILE A 21 16.19 9.73 -17.68
CA ILE A 21 17.20 8.68 -17.83
C ILE A 21 17.38 7.95 -16.50
N VAL A 22 17.68 8.68 -15.42
CA VAL A 22 18.00 8.04 -14.12
C VAL A 22 16.79 7.38 -13.47
N ILE A 23 15.64 8.07 -13.37
CA ILE A 23 14.41 7.50 -12.77
C ILE A 23 13.96 6.22 -13.49
N PRO A 24 13.82 6.17 -14.83
CA PRO A 24 13.41 4.94 -15.50
C PRO A 24 14.46 3.83 -15.42
N MET A 25 15.76 4.15 -15.37
CA MET A 25 16.82 3.13 -15.19
C MET A 25 16.78 2.48 -13.80
N MET A 26 16.30 3.21 -12.78
CA MET A 26 16.18 2.71 -11.40
C MET A 26 14.83 2.04 -11.11
N ARG A 27 13.93 1.89 -12.09
CA ARG A 27 12.63 1.20 -11.92
C ARG A 27 12.68 -0.11 -11.11
N PRO A 28 13.59 -1.07 -11.39
CA PRO A 28 13.64 -2.30 -10.61
C PRO A 28 14.06 -2.07 -9.14
N VAL A 29 14.89 -1.05 -8.87
CA VAL A 29 15.31 -0.68 -7.51
C VAL A 29 14.16 -0.01 -6.74
N PHE A 30 13.32 0.78 -7.41
CA PHE A 30 12.14 1.36 -6.79
C PHE A 30 11.15 0.29 -6.31
N ILE A 31 10.95 -0.77 -7.10
CA ILE A 31 10.03 -1.86 -6.73
C ILE A 31 10.51 -2.58 -5.47
N THR A 32 11.79 -2.97 -5.41
CA THR A 32 12.34 -3.67 -4.24
C THR A 32 12.34 -2.78 -2.99
N THR A 33 12.73 -1.51 -3.14
CA THR A 33 12.72 -0.55 -2.04
C THR A 33 11.31 -0.30 -1.52
N LEU A 34 10.33 -0.19 -2.42
CA LEU A 34 8.92 -0.01 -2.03
C LEU A 34 8.39 -1.20 -1.24
N VAL A 35 8.68 -2.44 -1.66
CA VAL A 35 8.31 -3.65 -0.90
C VAL A 35 8.95 -3.64 0.50
N ILE A 36 10.22 -3.26 0.62
CA ILE A 36 10.91 -3.16 1.91
C ILE A 36 10.26 -2.09 2.80
N VAL A 37 9.97 -0.91 2.25
CA VAL A 37 9.33 0.18 3.00
C VAL A 37 7.93 -0.21 3.45
N VAL A 38 7.12 -0.81 2.57
CA VAL A 38 5.77 -1.29 2.92
C VAL A 38 5.83 -2.32 4.04
N THR A 39 6.75 -3.29 3.95
CA THR A 39 6.97 -4.28 5.01
C THR A 39 7.43 -3.62 6.32
N GLY A 40 8.24 -2.58 6.23
CA GLY A 40 8.68 -1.78 7.38
C GLY A 40 7.53 -1.03 8.05
N ILE A 41 6.61 -0.44 7.28
CA ILE A 41 5.41 0.24 7.81
C ILE A 41 4.50 -0.75 8.54
N VAL A 42 4.31 -1.96 8.02
CA VAL A 42 3.52 -3.01 8.69
C VAL A 42 4.12 -3.39 10.04
N ARG A 43 5.45 -3.42 10.18
CA ARG A 43 6.11 -3.67 11.48
C ARG A 43 6.05 -2.46 12.42
N LEU A 44 6.09 -1.24 11.86
CA LEU A 44 5.93 -0.01 12.62
C LEU A 44 4.50 0.20 13.12
N TYR A 45 3.50 -0.40 12.47
CA TYR A 45 2.10 -0.38 12.93
C TYR A 45 1.95 -0.93 14.35
N ASP A 46 2.63 -2.04 14.68
CA ASP A 46 2.60 -2.61 16.04
C ASP A 46 3.16 -1.62 17.07
N LEU A 47 4.18 -0.83 16.69
CA LEU A 47 4.75 0.22 17.53
C LEU A 47 3.78 1.41 17.70
N ILE A 48 3.07 1.81 16.64
CA ILE A 48 2.06 2.88 16.71
C ILE A 48 0.89 2.44 17.59
N VAL A 49 0.40 1.21 17.43
CA VAL A 49 -0.65 0.65 18.30
C VAL A 49 -0.17 0.55 19.75
N ALA A 50 1.08 0.15 19.98
CA ALA A 50 1.66 0.12 21.32
C ALA A 50 1.85 1.51 21.94
N GLN A 51 2.13 2.54 21.13
CA GLN A 51 2.34 3.91 21.62
C GLN A 51 1.06 4.73 21.77
N THR A 52 0.07 4.55 20.90
CA THR A 52 -1.13 5.42 20.88
C THR A 52 -2.45 4.68 21.09
N GLY A 53 -2.46 3.34 21.06
CA GLY A 53 -3.68 2.54 21.26
C GLY A 53 -4.80 2.84 20.26
N GLY A 54 -4.50 3.56 19.17
CA GLY A 54 -5.47 4.07 18.21
C GLY A 54 -5.93 5.53 18.41
N GLY A 55 -5.30 6.34 19.28
CA GLY A 55 -5.71 7.74 19.57
C GLY A 55 -4.78 8.85 19.02
N PRO A 56 -5.28 10.12 18.92
CA PRO A 56 -6.47 10.67 19.59
C PRO A 56 -7.74 10.69 18.71
N GLY A 57 -8.85 10.17 19.24
CA GLY A 57 -10.15 10.09 18.55
C GLY A 57 -10.25 8.94 17.54
N ILE A 58 -11.05 9.13 16.48
CA ILE A 58 -11.24 8.16 15.37
C ILE A 58 -10.11 8.18 14.32
N ALA A 59 -9.05 8.96 14.54
CA ALA A 59 -8.03 9.26 13.54
C ALA A 59 -7.18 8.06 13.10
N THR A 60 -7.14 7.00 13.91
CA THR A 60 -6.41 5.74 13.64
C THR A 60 -7.32 4.52 13.64
N GLU A 61 -8.64 4.71 13.52
CA GLU A 61 -9.56 3.59 13.58
C GLU A 61 -9.50 2.74 12.31
N VAL A 62 -9.17 1.47 12.51
CA VAL A 62 -9.29 0.44 11.47
C VAL A 62 -10.72 -0.11 11.45
N PRO A 63 -11.27 -0.48 10.28
CA PRO A 63 -12.64 -1.00 10.16
C PRO A 63 -12.93 -2.19 11.09
N ALA A 64 -11.90 -3.02 11.37
CA ALA A 64 -12.00 -4.14 12.30
C ALA A 64 -12.27 -3.71 13.75
N LYS A 65 -11.70 -2.58 14.20
CA LYS A 65 -11.95 -2.01 15.53
C LYS A 65 -13.40 -1.56 15.66
N TYR A 66 -13.94 -0.92 14.62
CA TYR A 66 -15.33 -0.47 14.60
C TYR A 66 -16.32 -1.66 14.70
N VAL A 67 -16.07 -2.75 13.98
CA VAL A 67 -16.87 -3.99 14.10
C VAL A 67 -16.80 -4.55 15.52
N TYR A 68 -15.60 -4.62 16.10
CA TYR A 68 -15.38 -5.15 17.44
C TYR A 68 -16.12 -4.32 18.51
N ASP A 69 -16.00 -3.00 18.45
CA ASP A 69 -16.65 -2.10 19.40
C ASP A 69 -18.19 -2.18 19.28
N MET A 70 -18.74 -2.25 18.07
CA MET A 70 -20.18 -2.43 17.86
C MET A 70 -20.71 -3.78 18.36
N MET A 71 -20.00 -4.87 18.08
CA MET A 71 -20.45 -6.22 18.42
C MET A 71 -20.29 -6.53 19.90
N PHE A 72 -19.18 -6.11 20.52
CA PHE A 72 -18.81 -6.55 21.87
C PHE A 72 -18.93 -5.47 22.93
N GLN A 73 -18.72 -4.19 22.61
CA GLN A 73 -18.88 -3.10 23.60
C GLN A 73 -20.29 -2.52 23.61
N ALA A 74 -20.86 -2.23 22.44
CA ALA A 74 -22.20 -1.67 22.32
C ALA A 74 -23.32 -2.72 22.32
N ALA A 75 -22.96 -4.02 22.24
CA ALA A 75 -23.88 -5.16 22.07
C ALA A 75 -24.91 -4.98 20.93
N ASN A 76 -24.63 -4.09 19.98
CA ASN A 76 -25.52 -3.77 18.87
C ASN A 76 -25.15 -4.62 17.66
N LEU A 77 -25.60 -5.87 17.69
CA LEU A 77 -25.29 -6.87 16.68
C LEU A 77 -25.74 -6.46 15.28
N GLY A 78 -26.86 -5.74 15.15
CA GLY A 78 -27.35 -5.26 13.86
C GLY A 78 -26.37 -4.30 13.16
N GLN A 79 -25.84 -3.33 13.90
CA GLN A 79 -24.81 -2.43 13.38
C GLN A 79 -23.47 -3.17 13.17
N GLY A 80 -23.12 -4.10 14.06
CA GLY A 80 -21.92 -4.93 13.90
C GLY A 80 -21.92 -5.77 12.63
N PHE A 81 -23.04 -6.41 12.29
CA PHE A 81 -23.18 -7.19 11.05
C PHE A 81 -23.17 -6.30 9.80
N ALA A 82 -23.82 -5.13 9.84
CA ALA A 82 -23.78 -4.18 8.73
C ALA A 82 -22.34 -3.69 8.47
N ALA A 83 -21.61 -3.33 9.53
CA ALA A 83 -20.21 -2.92 9.47
C ALA A 83 -19.30 -4.05 8.93
N SER A 84 -19.50 -5.28 9.39
CA SER A 84 -18.74 -6.45 8.94
C SER A 84 -18.95 -6.73 7.45
N THR A 85 -20.19 -6.59 6.98
CA THR A 85 -20.55 -6.78 5.57
C THR A 85 -19.92 -5.70 4.69
N MET A 86 -19.95 -4.44 5.13
CA MET A 86 -19.29 -3.33 4.41
C MET A 86 -17.77 -3.54 4.32
N MET A 87 -17.14 -3.96 5.41
CA MET A 87 -15.71 -4.29 5.42
C MET A 87 -15.39 -5.43 4.44
N LEU A 88 -16.20 -6.49 4.42
CA LEU A 88 -16.03 -7.61 3.49
C LEU A 88 -16.13 -7.16 2.03
N LEU A 89 -17.10 -6.30 1.69
CA LEU A 89 -17.24 -5.77 0.33
C LEU A 89 -16.03 -4.95 -0.09
N THR A 90 -15.51 -4.09 0.78
CA THR A 90 -14.30 -3.31 0.48
C THR A 90 -13.11 -4.22 0.18
N VAL A 91 -12.87 -5.23 1.03
CA VAL A 91 -11.78 -6.19 0.80
C VAL A 91 -11.99 -6.97 -0.49
N ALA A 92 -13.21 -7.44 -0.76
CA ALA A 92 -13.52 -8.18 -1.97
C ALA A 92 -13.25 -7.36 -3.25
N ILE A 93 -13.57 -6.06 -3.26
CA ILE A 93 -13.30 -5.18 -4.41
C ILE A 93 -11.81 -5.07 -4.73
N PHE A 94 -10.92 -5.14 -3.74
CA PHE A 94 -9.47 -5.09 -4.00
C PHE A 94 -8.88 -6.48 -4.26
N VAL A 95 -9.28 -7.48 -3.48
CA VAL A 95 -8.73 -8.84 -3.55
C VAL A 95 -9.19 -9.56 -4.81
N VAL A 96 -10.44 -9.41 -5.24
CA VAL A 96 -10.98 -10.13 -6.39
C VAL A 96 -10.27 -9.73 -7.69
N PRO A 97 -10.14 -8.44 -8.07
CA PRO A 97 -9.39 -8.05 -9.27
C PRO A 97 -7.91 -8.41 -9.20
N TRP A 98 -7.29 -8.29 -8.02
CA TRP A 98 -5.90 -8.70 -7.83
C TRP A 98 -5.72 -10.21 -8.05
N ALA A 99 -6.59 -11.04 -7.47
CA ALA A 99 -6.58 -12.48 -7.68
C ALA A 99 -6.84 -12.84 -9.15
N PHE A 100 -7.78 -12.17 -9.82
CA PHE A 100 -8.02 -12.39 -11.26
C PHE A 100 -6.80 -12.03 -12.12
N MET A 101 -6.07 -10.96 -11.80
CA MET A 101 -4.84 -10.59 -12.51
C MET A 101 -3.70 -11.59 -12.27
N GLU A 102 -3.52 -12.05 -11.03
CA GLU A 102 -2.47 -13.00 -10.66
C GLU A 102 -2.72 -14.40 -11.24
N PHE A 103 -3.96 -14.91 -11.15
CA PHE A 103 -4.31 -16.23 -11.70
C PHE A 103 -4.55 -16.20 -13.22
N GLY A 104 -4.88 -15.04 -13.80
CA GLY A 104 -5.09 -14.86 -15.24
C GLY A 104 -3.81 -14.76 -16.08
N GLY A 105 -2.66 -14.47 -15.46
CA GLY A 105 -1.37 -14.32 -16.14
C GLY A 105 -0.71 -15.62 -16.64
N LYS A 106 -1.27 -16.79 -16.32
CA LYS A 106 -0.62 -18.11 -16.57
C LYS A 106 -1.12 -18.86 -17.81
N LYS A 107 -1.57 -18.15 -18.86
CA LYS A 107 -1.94 -18.74 -20.17
C LYS A 107 -1.36 -18.00 -21.39
N ARG A 108 -0.05 -17.74 -21.38
CA ARG A 108 0.73 -17.50 -22.60
C ARG A 108 2.12 -18.13 -22.46
N GLY A 109 2.15 -19.45 -22.64
CA GLY A 109 3.32 -20.26 -22.96
C GLY A 109 2.94 -21.15 -24.13
#